data_AF-J2KLK1-F1
#
_entry.id   AF-J2KLK1-F1
#
_cell.length_a   1.000
_cell.length_b   1.000
_cell.length_c   1.000
_cell.angle_alpha   90.00
_cell.angle_beta   90.00
_cell.angle_gamma   90.00
#
_symmetry.space_group_name_H-M   'P 1'
#
loop_
_entity.id
_entity.type
_entity.pdbx_description
1 polymer ?
#
loop_
_entity_poly.entity_id
_entity_poly.type
_entity_poly.pdbx_seq_one_letter_code
_entity_poly.pdbx_strand_id
1 'polypeptide(L)'
;MIFCTVVVGIAGMEDMKKVGKTGGLALLYFEIVSSIALLVGLVLVNLLKPGAGMNIDPATLDTKSIAAYTGPGKMTGTVDFLLNVIPSTVVDAFAKGEILQVLLIAVLFGFALHRFGGRGTLVFDVIEKGSHVLFGIVNYIMKLAPIGAFGAMAFTIGKYGLGSLFSLGKLMGTFYLTCLLFIFVVLGLIARFHGFSIWKFIKYIKEELLIVLGTSSSESVLPRMMEKMENLGANKTCVGLVIPTGYSFNLDGTSIYLTMAAVFIAQATNTPMTLTQEITLLAV
;
A
#
# COMPACT_ATOMS: atom_id res chain seq x y z
N MET A 1 14.90 4.83 7.45
CA MET A 1 15.45 3.84 6.50
C MET A 1 15.13 4.22 5.06
N ILE A 2 13.86 4.51 4.73
CA ILE A 2 13.42 5.00 3.39
C ILE A 2 14.36 6.07 2.85
N PHE A 3 14.59 7.15 3.61
CA PHE A 3 15.50 8.24 3.21
C PHE A 3 16.88 7.73 2.79
N CYS A 4 17.56 6.96 3.65
CA CYS A 4 18.90 6.46 3.37
C CYS A 4 18.94 5.57 2.13
N THR A 5 17.98 4.65 1.98
CA THR A 5 17.97 3.72 0.84
C THR A 5 17.63 4.41 -0.48
N VAL A 6 16.69 5.35 -0.48
CA VAL A 6 16.38 6.18 -1.66
C VAL A 6 17.59 7.04 -2.05
N VAL A 7 18.21 7.73 -1.08
CA VAL A 7 19.39 8.58 -1.33
C VAL A 7 20.55 7.75 -1.87
N VAL A 8 20.89 6.64 -1.24
CA VAL A 8 21.96 5.73 -1.70
C VAL A 8 21.64 5.16 -3.08
N GLY A 9 20.37 4.80 -3.31
CA GLY A 9 19.88 4.28 -4.58
C GLY A 9 19.99 5.29 -5.72
N ILE A 10 19.68 6.57 -5.50
CA ILE A 10 19.78 7.62 -6.52
C ILE A 10 21.23 8.11 -6.66
N ALA A 11 21.88 8.47 -5.56
CA ALA A 11 23.22 9.05 -5.58
C ALA A 11 24.32 8.08 -6.04
N GLY A 12 24.11 6.77 -5.83
CA GLY A 12 25.05 5.71 -6.20
C GLY A 12 24.95 5.25 -7.65
N MET A 13 24.05 5.82 -8.45
CA MET A 13 23.87 5.45 -9.86
C MET A 13 24.74 6.28 -10.80
N GLU A 14 25.21 5.64 -11.88
CA GLU A 14 25.96 6.32 -12.95
C GLU A 14 25.04 6.96 -14.00
N ASP A 15 23.78 6.50 -14.11
CA ASP A 15 22.84 6.95 -15.15
C ASP A 15 21.50 7.41 -14.57
N MET A 16 21.33 8.73 -14.47
CA MET A 16 20.11 9.36 -13.97
C MET A 16 18.89 9.14 -14.86
N LYS A 17 19.06 8.87 -16.16
CA LYS A 17 17.91 8.55 -17.03
C LYS A 17 17.25 7.24 -16.61
N LYS A 18 18.02 6.28 -16.07
CA LYS A 18 17.49 5.02 -15.55
C LYS A 18 16.67 5.22 -14.28
N VAL A 19 17.03 6.16 -13.39
CA VAL A 19 16.24 6.47 -12.19
C VAL A 19 14.85 6.97 -12.58
N GLY A 20 14.79 8.01 -13.43
CA GLY A 20 13.53 8.58 -13.90
C GLY A 20 12.67 7.56 -14.67
N LYS A 21 13.30 6.74 -15.52
CA LYS A 21 12.61 5.65 -16.22
C LYS A 21 12.02 4.62 -15.25
N THR A 22 12.76 4.22 -14.22
CA THR A 22 12.30 3.23 -13.24
C THR A 22 11.12 3.76 -12.42
N GLY A 23 11.21 5.00 -11.93
CA GLY A 23 10.11 5.65 -11.20
C GLY A 23 8.86 5.86 -12.05
N GLY A 24 9.03 6.37 -13.28
CA GLY A 24 7.90 6.58 -14.20
C GLY A 24 7.22 5.27 -14.61
N LEU A 25 7.99 4.22 -14.91
CA LEU A 25 7.44 2.89 -15.19
C LEU A 25 6.72 2.31 -13.97
N ALA A 26 7.24 2.53 -12.77
CA ALA A 26 6.58 2.06 -11.55
C ALA A 26 5.24 2.76 -11.31
N LEU A 27 5.17 4.09 -11.45
CA LEU A 27 3.90 4.82 -11.33
C LEU A 27 2.88 4.40 -12.38
N LEU A 28 3.31 4.23 -13.65
CA LEU A 28 2.44 3.74 -14.71
C LEU A 28 1.94 2.31 -14.40
N TYR A 29 2.82 1.45 -13.89
CA TYR A 29 2.46 0.10 -13.46
C TYR A 29 1.44 0.13 -12.31
N PHE A 30 1.65 0.96 -11.29
CA PHE A 30 0.73 1.11 -10.16
C PHE A 30 -0.64 1.54 -10.62
N GLU A 31 -0.72 2.60 -11.43
CA GLU A 31 -1.99 3.10 -11.96
C GLU A 31 -2.77 2.03 -12.75
N ILE A 32 -2.08 1.31 -13.64
CA ILE A 32 -2.71 0.26 -14.46
C ILE A 32 -3.21 -0.89 -13.57
N VAL A 33 -2.38 -1.35 -12.63
CA VAL A 33 -2.70 -2.52 -11.80
C VAL A 33 -3.78 -2.18 -10.76
N SER A 34 -3.74 -0.98 -10.18
CA SER A 34 -4.80 -0.46 -9.31
C SER A 34 -6.12 -0.27 -10.07
N SER A 35 -6.09 0.21 -11.31
CA SER A 35 -7.29 0.27 -12.16
C SER A 35 -7.88 -1.12 -12.43
N ILE A 36 -7.02 -2.12 -12.70
CA ILE A 36 -7.46 -3.51 -12.84
C ILE A 36 -8.03 -4.04 -11.52
N ALA A 37 -7.44 -3.69 -10.38
CA ALA A 37 -7.91 -4.09 -9.06
C ALA A 37 -9.34 -3.56 -8.78
N LEU A 38 -9.58 -2.27 -9.07
CA LEU A 38 -10.90 -1.64 -9.01
C LEU A 38 -11.93 -2.37 -9.89
N LEU A 39 -11.59 -2.64 -11.15
CA LEU A 39 -12.46 -3.35 -12.08
C LEU A 39 -12.77 -4.78 -11.63
N VAL A 40 -11.77 -5.52 -11.15
CA VAL A 40 -11.95 -6.87 -10.63
C VAL A 40 -12.86 -6.85 -9.39
N GLY A 41 -12.65 -5.89 -8.48
CA GLY A 41 -13.54 -5.65 -7.34
C GLY A 41 -14.98 -5.40 -7.75
N LEU A 42 -15.19 -4.49 -8.72
CA LEU A 42 -16.50 -4.12 -9.23
C LEU A 42 -17.23 -5.29 -9.90
N VAL A 43 -16.52 -6.06 -10.72
CA VAL A 43 -17.09 -7.24 -11.39
C VAL A 43 -17.51 -8.28 -10.36
N LEU A 44 -16.65 -8.59 -9.39
CA LEU A 44 -16.91 -9.64 -8.40
C LEU A 44 -18.06 -9.27 -7.45
N VAL A 45 -18.15 -8.02 -6.98
CA VAL A 45 -19.26 -7.59 -6.11
C VAL A 45 -20.60 -7.56 -6.85
N ASN A 46 -20.61 -7.26 -8.15
CA ASN A 46 -21.82 -7.31 -8.96
C ASN A 46 -22.27 -8.72 -9.32
N LEU A 47 -21.33 -9.66 -9.47
CA LEU A 47 -21.62 -11.06 -9.71
C LEU A 47 -22.12 -11.78 -8.45
N LEU A 48 -21.41 -11.61 -7.34
CA LEU A 48 -21.68 -12.34 -6.09
C LEU A 48 -22.75 -11.67 -5.23
N LYS A 49 -23.02 -10.38 -5.45
CA LYS A 49 -24.04 -9.57 -4.79
C LYS A 49 -24.12 -9.79 -3.27
N PRO A 50 -23.00 -9.61 -2.53
CA PRO A 50 -22.97 -9.92 -1.11
C PRO A 50 -23.95 -9.09 -0.26
N GLY A 51 -24.41 -7.94 -0.76
CA GLY A 51 -25.37 -7.08 -0.09
C GLY A 51 -26.84 -7.40 -0.36
N ALA A 52 -27.14 -8.20 -1.39
CA ALA A 52 -28.51 -8.47 -1.79
C ALA A 52 -29.29 -9.23 -0.71
N GLY A 53 -30.53 -8.80 -0.47
CA GLY A 53 -31.45 -9.44 0.47
C GLY A 53 -31.34 -8.97 1.92
N MET A 54 -30.44 -8.04 2.24
CA MET A 54 -30.41 -7.42 3.57
C MET A 54 -31.55 -6.43 3.80
N ASN A 55 -32.02 -5.76 2.74
CA ASN A 55 -33.18 -4.85 2.75
C ASN A 55 -33.15 -3.85 3.91
N ILE A 56 -31.98 -3.25 4.16
CA ILE A 56 -31.78 -2.29 5.24
C ILE A 56 -32.46 -0.98 4.85
N ASP A 57 -33.34 -0.48 5.72
CA ASP A 57 -33.96 0.83 5.53
C ASP A 57 -32.94 1.94 5.83
N PRO A 58 -32.54 2.77 4.84
CA PRO A 58 -31.62 3.88 5.05
C PRO A 58 -32.08 4.88 6.11
N ALA A 59 -33.39 5.05 6.30
CA ALA A 59 -33.95 5.98 7.28
C ALA A 59 -33.67 5.55 8.74
N THR A 60 -33.31 4.29 8.95
CA THR A 60 -32.98 3.73 10.27
C THR A 60 -31.50 3.82 10.63
N LEU A 61 -30.65 4.30 9.70
CA LEU A 61 -29.20 4.40 9.90
C LEU A 61 -28.82 5.71 10.62
N ASP A 62 -27.98 5.62 11.65
CA ASP A 62 -27.43 6.78 12.33
C ASP A 62 -26.29 7.42 11.52
N THR A 63 -26.56 8.58 10.94
CA THR A 63 -25.61 9.33 10.11
C THR A 63 -24.67 10.24 10.90
N LYS A 64 -24.81 10.34 12.23
CA LYS A 64 -23.98 11.24 13.06
C LYS A 64 -22.49 10.93 12.97
N SER A 65 -22.15 9.64 12.84
CA SER A 65 -20.75 9.19 12.73
C SER A 65 -20.10 9.49 11.38
N ILE A 66 -20.89 9.63 10.30
CA ILE A 66 -20.40 9.94 8.94
C ILE A 66 -20.45 11.45 8.61
N ALA A 67 -21.20 12.24 9.39
CA ALA A 67 -21.29 13.70 9.22
C ALA A 67 -19.92 14.39 9.35
N ALA A 68 -18.99 13.79 10.11
CA ALA A 68 -17.62 14.26 10.23
C ALA A 68 -16.80 14.16 8.92
N TYR A 69 -17.23 13.33 7.96
CA TYR A 69 -16.52 13.01 6.72
C TYR A 69 -17.23 13.51 5.45
N THR A 70 -18.52 13.80 5.53
CA THR A 70 -19.37 14.14 4.37
C THR A 70 -19.67 15.65 4.23
N GLY A 71 -19.10 16.48 5.10
CA GLY A 71 -19.31 17.93 5.09
C GLY A 71 -18.60 18.68 3.94
N PRO A 72 -19.05 19.90 3.59
CA PRO A 72 -18.39 20.75 2.60
C PRO A 72 -16.92 21.02 2.98
N GLY A 73 -15.99 20.80 2.05
CA GLY A 73 -14.55 21.00 2.27
C GLY A 73 -13.83 19.89 3.06
N LYS A 74 -14.53 18.80 3.41
CA LYS A 74 -13.93 17.61 4.05
C LYS A 74 -13.35 16.61 3.05
N MET A 75 -13.78 16.69 1.79
CA MET A 75 -13.20 15.91 0.70
C MET A 75 -11.92 16.63 0.23
N THR A 76 -10.77 16.04 0.54
CA THR A 76 -9.47 16.54 0.09
C THR A 76 -9.42 16.51 -1.44
N GLY A 77 -9.24 17.66 -2.05
CA GLY A 77 -9.07 17.75 -3.50
C GLY A 77 -7.68 17.28 -3.93
N THR A 78 -7.50 17.03 -5.22
CA THR A 78 -6.20 16.70 -5.81
C THR A 78 -5.13 17.76 -5.50
N VAL A 79 -5.54 19.03 -5.43
CA VAL A 79 -4.64 20.16 -5.09
C VAL A 79 -4.14 20.03 -3.65
N ASP A 80 -5.02 19.77 -2.69
CA ASP A 80 -4.64 19.63 -1.29
C ASP A 80 -3.73 18.41 -1.09
N PHE A 81 -4.01 17.30 -1.77
CA PHE A 81 -3.14 16.13 -1.77
C PHE A 81 -1.72 16.49 -2.26
N LEU A 82 -1.60 17.17 -3.41
CA LEU A 82 -0.31 17.58 -3.96
C LEU A 82 0.44 18.56 -3.03
N LEU A 83 -0.26 19.48 -2.40
CA LEU A 83 0.33 20.41 -1.43
C LEU A 83 0.82 19.67 -0.17
N ASN A 84 0.09 18.65 0.31
CA ASN A 84 0.48 17.84 1.47
C ASN A 84 1.72 16.96 1.22
N VAL A 85 2.09 16.71 -0.04
CA VAL A 85 3.37 16.05 -0.39
C VAL A 85 4.56 16.93 -0.02
N ILE A 86 4.39 18.25 0.00
CA ILE A 86 5.46 19.19 0.33
C ILE A 86 5.45 19.41 1.85
N PRO A 87 6.50 18.96 2.57
CA PRO A 87 6.55 19.13 4.01
C PRO A 87 6.73 20.60 4.39
N SER A 88 6.07 21.00 5.47
CA SER A 88 6.25 22.33 6.07
C SER A 88 7.69 22.53 6.55
N THR A 89 8.28 21.49 7.13
CA THR A 89 9.70 21.43 7.51
C THR A 89 10.23 20.01 7.33
N VAL A 90 11.53 19.89 7.08
CA VAL A 90 12.21 18.59 6.96
C VAL A 90 12.01 17.75 8.22
N VAL A 91 12.20 18.34 9.40
CA VAL A 91 12.11 17.62 10.68
C VAL A 91 10.71 17.09 10.93
N ASP A 92 9.68 17.86 10.60
CA ASP A 92 8.27 17.47 10.80
C ASP A 92 7.91 16.22 10.00
N ALA A 93 8.38 16.11 8.74
CA ALA A 93 8.16 14.93 7.91
C ALA A 93 8.70 13.64 8.55
N PHE A 94 9.90 13.71 9.12
CA PHE A 94 10.51 12.57 9.82
C PHE A 94 9.86 12.30 11.18
N ALA A 95 9.47 13.35 11.92
CA ALA A 95 8.88 13.21 13.25
C ALA A 95 7.47 12.62 13.22
N LYS A 96 6.67 13.00 12.21
CA LYS A 96 5.30 12.51 12.01
C LYS A 96 5.23 11.20 11.23
N GLY A 97 6.33 10.77 10.62
CA GLY A 97 6.37 9.55 9.82
C GLY A 97 5.65 9.70 8.47
N GLU A 98 5.59 10.90 7.92
CA GLU A 98 4.93 11.17 6.63
C GLU A 98 5.78 10.61 5.48
N ILE A 99 5.51 9.37 5.08
CA ILE A 99 6.33 8.60 4.13
C ILE A 99 6.51 9.34 2.80
N LEU A 100 5.43 9.94 2.28
CA LEU A 100 5.46 10.63 0.99
C LEU A 100 6.32 11.90 1.02
N GLN A 101 6.29 12.64 2.13
CA GLN A 101 7.14 13.80 2.37
C GLN A 101 8.61 13.39 2.51
N VAL A 102 8.89 12.33 3.29
CA VAL A 102 10.23 11.78 3.45
C VAL A 102 10.80 11.29 2.12
N LEU A 103 9.96 10.68 1.27
CA LEU A 103 10.32 10.24 -0.08
C LEU A 103 10.71 11.44 -0.97
N LEU A 104 9.91 12.52 -0.98
CA LEU A 104 10.21 13.73 -1.74
C LEU A 104 11.58 14.31 -1.34
N ILE A 105 11.81 14.47 -0.04
CA ILE A 105 13.09 14.97 0.49
C ILE A 105 14.24 14.05 0.06
N ALA A 106 14.07 12.74 0.17
CA ALA A 106 15.09 11.76 -0.19
C ALA A 106 15.44 11.79 -1.68
N VAL A 107 14.45 11.96 -2.55
CA VAL A 107 14.65 12.08 -4.00
C VAL A 107 15.44 13.35 -4.33
N LEU A 108 15.03 14.51 -3.80
CA LEU A 108 15.72 15.79 -4.02
C LEU A 108 17.15 15.75 -3.50
N PHE A 109 17.35 15.22 -2.29
CA PHE A 109 18.67 15.06 -1.69
C PHE A 109 19.54 14.09 -2.50
N GLY A 110 18.98 12.96 -2.95
CA GLY A 110 19.68 11.99 -3.78
C GLY A 110 20.18 12.58 -5.09
N PHE A 111 19.34 13.37 -5.78
CA PHE A 111 19.74 14.08 -7.00
C PHE A 111 20.83 15.11 -6.75
N ALA A 112 20.71 15.91 -5.68
CA ALA A 112 21.74 16.86 -5.30
C ALA A 112 23.07 16.17 -5.00
N LEU A 113 23.06 15.13 -4.15
CA LEU A 113 24.26 14.38 -3.79
C LEU A 113 24.92 13.72 -5.00
N HIS A 114 24.12 13.17 -5.93
CA HIS A 114 24.63 12.63 -7.19
C HIS A 114 25.40 13.69 -7.99
N ARG A 115 24.84 14.91 -8.10
CA ARG A 115 25.45 16.03 -8.82
C ARG A 115 26.76 16.50 -8.17
N PHE A 116 26.90 16.34 -6.86
CA PHE A 116 28.10 16.68 -6.09
C PHE A 116 29.10 15.52 -5.95
N GLY A 117 29.06 14.55 -6.87
CA GLY A 117 30.06 13.47 -6.98
C GLY A 117 29.56 12.10 -6.53
N GLY A 118 28.38 12.02 -5.89
CA GLY A 118 27.74 10.75 -5.56
C GLY A 118 28.65 9.80 -4.78
N ARG A 119 28.87 8.60 -5.35
CA ARG A 119 29.70 7.54 -4.76
C ARG A 119 31.15 7.98 -4.58
N GLY A 120 31.72 7.73 -3.41
CA GLY A 120 33.09 8.15 -3.06
C GLY A 120 33.17 9.50 -2.35
N THR A 121 32.03 10.16 -2.09
CA THR A 121 31.96 11.29 -1.17
C THR A 121 31.73 10.81 0.26
N LEU A 122 32.28 11.52 1.25
CA LEU A 122 32.07 11.21 2.68
C LEU A 122 30.56 11.16 3.02
N VAL A 123 29.77 12.07 2.47
CA VAL A 123 28.32 12.15 2.70
C VAL A 123 27.63 10.88 2.21
N PHE A 124 27.98 10.39 1.02
CA PHE A 124 27.45 9.14 0.50
C PHE A 124 27.79 7.96 1.42
N ASP A 125 29.06 7.83 1.83
CA ASP A 125 29.52 6.71 2.65
C ASP A 125 28.87 6.69 4.03
N VAL A 126 28.66 7.86 4.64
CA VAL A 126 27.94 8.01 5.91
C VAL A 126 26.49 7.53 5.77
N ILE A 127 25.80 7.91 4.70
CA ILE A 127 24.41 7.51 4.47
C ILE A 127 24.32 6.02 4.14
N GLU A 128 25.25 5.48 3.36
CA GLU A 128 25.29 4.05 3.01
C GLU A 128 25.53 3.18 4.27
N LYS A 129 26.56 3.51 5.06
CA LYS A 129 26.82 2.82 6.33
C LYS A 129 25.67 2.99 7.32
N GLY A 130 25.09 4.20 7.40
CA GLY A 130 23.90 4.47 8.19
C GLY A 130 22.72 3.58 7.79
N SER A 131 22.50 3.38 6.49
CA SER A 131 21.47 2.46 5.98
C SER A 131 21.70 1.02 6.47
N HIS A 132 22.95 0.53 6.41
CA HIS A 132 23.30 -0.79 6.92
C HIS A 132 23.07 -0.94 8.43
N VAL A 133 23.39 0.08 9.22
CA VAL A 133 23.09 0.10 10.65
C VAL A 133 21.57 0.05 10.89
N LEU A 134 20.79 0.83 10.13
CA LEU A 134 19.33 0.81 10.22
C LEU A 134 18.75 -0.56 9.85
N PHE A 135 19.28 -1.23 8.82
CA PHE A 135 18.89 -2.61 8.50
C PHE A 135 19.25 -3.58 9.64
N GLY A 136 20.39 -3.40 10.30
CA GLY A 136 20.75 -4.17 11.49
C GLY A 136 19.74 -3.99 12.65
N ILE A 137 19.32 -2.75 12.90
CA ILE A 137 18.29 -2.43 13.91
C ILE A 137 16.96 -3.09 13.56
N VAL A 138 16.52 -2.98 12.30
CA VAL A 138 15.31 -3.64 11.81
C VAL A 138 15.39 -5.14 12.07
N ASN A 139 16.50 -5.79 11.72
CA ASN A 139 16.71 -7.22 11.98
C ASN A 139 16.57 -7.60 13.46
N TYR A 140 17.04 -6.77 14.39
CA TYR A 140 16.82 -7.01 15.82
C TYR A 140 15.35 -6.90 16.23
N ILE A 141 14.66 -5.86 15.76
CA ILE A 141 13.22 -5.68 16.02
C ILE A 141 12.43 -6.86 15.44
N MET A 142 12.81 -7.34 14.25
CA MET A 142 12.13 -8.44 13.58
C MET A 142 12.20 -9.77 14.34
N LYS A 143 13.20 -9.98 15.21
CA LYS A 143 13.24 -11.17 16.09
C LYS A 143 12.07 -11.20 17.07
N LEU A 144 11.52 -10.04 17.42
CA LEU A 144 10.37 -9.90 18.33
C LEU A 144 9.04 -9.84 17.58
N ALA A 145 9.05 -9.71 16.26
CA ALA A 145 7.83 -9.61 15.45
C ALA A 145 6.83 -10.76 15.62
N PRO A 146 7.23 -12.04 15.82
CA PRO A 146 6.28 -13.11 16.09
C PRO A 146 5.43 -12.87 17.35
N ILE A 147 6.00 -12.26 18.39
CA ILE A 147 5.30 -11.94 19.63
C ILE A 147 4.28 -10.81 19.38
N GLY A 148 4.68 -9.79 18.60
CA GLY A 148 3.79 -8.72 18.19
C GLY A 148 2.62 -9.22 17.34
N ALA A 149 2.89 -10.07 16.35
CA ALA A 149 1.86 -10.69 15.51
C ALA A 149 0.89 -11.54 16.34
N PHE A 150 1.39 -12.31 17.31
CA PHE A 150 0.56 -13.07 18.24
C PHE A 150 -0.38 -12.16 19.05
N GLY A 151 0.15 -11.11 19.69
CA GLY A 151 -0.65 -10.19 20.48
C GLY A 151 -1.72 -9.47 19.66
N ALA A 152 -1.36 -9.07 18.44
CA ALA A 152 -2.28 -8.37 17.55
C ALA A 152 -3.38 -9.30 17.00
N MET A 153 -3.07 -10.55 16.66
CA MET A 153 -4.08 -11.57 16.33
C MET A 153 -5.00 -11.86 17.52
N ALA A 154 -4.46 -12.00 18.73
CA ALA A 154 -5.23 -12.24 19.94
C ALA A 154 -6.20 -11.08 20.25
N PHE A 155 -5.76 -9.84 20.12
CA PHE A 155 -6.60 -8.65 20.28
C PHE A 155 -7.75 -8.62 19.27
N THR A 156 -7.45 -8.85 17.99
CA THR A 156 -8.47 -8.84 16.94
C THR A 156 -9.55 -9.89 17.18
N ILE A 157 -9.15 -11.12 17.52
CA ILE A 157 -10.11 -12.18 17.83
C ILE A 157 -10.91 -11.86 19.11
N GLY A 158 -10.26 -11.35 20.15
CA GLY A 158 -10.89 -11.01 21.43
C GLY A 158 -11.86 -9.84 21.36
N LYS A 159 -11.58 -8.82 20.54
CA LYS A 159 -12.40 -7.60 20.43
C LYS A 159 -13.62 -7.79 19.55
N TYR A 160 -13.47 -8.48 18.42
CA TYR A 160 -14.52 -8.54 17.38
C TYR A 160 -15.41 -9.78 17.49
N GLY A 161 -14.96 -10.82 18.20
CA GLY A 161 -15.72 -12.05 18.46
C GLY A 161 -16.04 -12.87 17.20
N LEU A 162 -16.58 -14.08 17.38
CA LEU A 162 -16.97 -14.97 16.27
C LEU A 162 -18.39 -14.71 15.73
N GLY A 163 -19.22 -13.96 16.48
CA GLY A 163 -20.68 -13.89 16.27
C GLY A 163 -21.19 -12.72 15.43
N SER A 164 -20.43 -11.63 15.24
CA SER A 164 -20.81 -10.47 14.41
C SER A 164 -20.61 -10.70 12.90
N LEU A 165 -20.15 -11.90 12.53
CA LEU A 165 -19.48 -12.17 11.27
C LEU A 165 -20.40 -12.72 10.17
N PHE A 166 -21.71 -12.90 10.36
CA PHE A 166 -22.50 -13.64 9.36
C PHE A 166 -22.93 -12.78 8.16
N SER A 167 -23.46 -11.56 8.39
CA SER A 167 -23.83 -10.63 7.30
C SER A 167 -22.61 -9.89 6.74
N LEU A 168 -21.66 -9.49 7.61
CA LEU A 168 -20.34 -9.01 7.18
C LEU A 168 -19.49 -10.11 6.55
N GLY A 169 -19.74 -11.38 6.89
CA GLY A 169 -19.00 -12.53 6.37
C GLY A 169 -19.22 -12.77 4.90
N LYS A 170 -20.38 -12.41 4.34
CA LYS A 170 -20.58 -12.44 2.87
C LYS A 170 -19.70 -11.42 2.17
N LEU A 171 -19.66 -10.18 2.67
CA LEU A 171 -18.78 -9.15 2.13
C LEU A 171 -17.30 -9.54 2.29
N MET A 172 -16.90 -9.97 3.50
CA MET A 172 -15.53 -10.38 3.80
C MET A 172 -15.10 -11.62 3.01
N GLY A 173 -15.97 -12.62 2.88
CA GLY A 173 -15.71 -13.79 2.07
C GLY A 173 -15.56 -13.44 0.58
N THR A 174 -16.43 -12.57 0.07
CA THR A 174 -16.32 -12.03 -1.30
C THR A 174 -15.01 -11.26 -1.46
N PHE A 175 -14.68 -10.38 -0.52
CA PHE A 175 -13.44 -9.59 -0.54
C PHE A 175 -12.19 -10.47 -0.55
N TYR A 176 -12.09 -11.44 0.36
CA TYR A 176 -10.96 -12.35 0.40
C TYR A 176 -10.86 -13.21 -0.86
N LEU A 177 -12.00 -13.68 -1.40
CA LEU A 177 -12.03 -14.39 -2.68
C LEU A 177 -11.50 -13.51 -3.81
N THR A 178 -11.97 -12.26 -3.90
CA THR A 178 -11.49 -11.29 -4.89
C THR A 178 -10.00 -11.03 -4.76
N CYS A 179 -9.49 -10.83 -3.53
CA CYS A 179 -8.06 -10.66 -3.27
C CYS A 179 -7.24 -11.89 -3.71
N LEU A 180 -7.71 -13.11 -3.41
CA LEU A 180 -7.04 -14.33 -3.85
C LEU A 180 -7.03 -14.45 -5.38
N LEU A 181 -8.16 -14.16 -6.04
CA LEU A 181 -8.23 -14.15 -7.51
C LEU A 181 -7.30 -13.10 -8.09
N PHE A 182 -7.27 -11.90 -7.53
CA PHE A 182 -6.35 -10.85 -7.97
C PHE A 182 -4.88 -11.26 -7.83
N ILE A 183 -4.50 -11.84 -6.69
CA ILE A 183 -3.13 -12.30 -6.43
C ILE A 183 -2.74 -13.44 -7.39
N PHE A 184 -3.57 -14.48 -7.53
CA PHE A 184 -3.19 -15.66 -8.30
C PHE A 184 -3.42 -15.52 -9.81
N VAL A 185 -4.39 -14.71 -10.23
CA VAL A 185 -4.68 -14.47 -11.65
C VAL A 185 -3.92 -13.23 -12.14
N VAL A 186 -4.20 -12.05 -11.61
CA VAL A 186 -3.60 -10.80 -12.13
C VAL A 186 -2.10 -10.75 -11.82
N LEU A 187 -1.73 -10.77 -10.53
CA LEU A 187 -0.31 -10.74 -10.14
C LEU A 187 0.41 -12.03 -10.54
N GLY A 188 -0.28 -13.16 -10.56
CA GLY A 188 0.26 -14.44 -11.03
C GLY A 188 0.62 -14.43 -12.51
N LEU A 189 -0.22 -13.85 -13.37
CA LEU A 189 0.07 -13.65 -14.79
C LEU A 189 1.24 -12.68 -14.98
N ILE A 190 1.24 -11.54 -14.27
CA ILE A 190 2.34 -10.56 -14.32
C ILE A 190 3.67 -11.23 -13.93
N ALA A 191 3.69 -11.98 -12.82
CA ALA A 191 4.87 -12.71 -12.36
C ALA A 191 5.36 -13.73 -13.40
N ARG A 192 4.42 -14.48 -14.01
CA ARG A 192 4.75 -15.46 -15.07
C ARG A 192 5.35 -14.79 -16.30
N PHE A 193 4.82 -13.65 -16.74
CA PHE A 193 5.39 -12.88 -17.86
C PHE A 193 6.80 -12.37 -17.58
N HIS A 194 7.13 -12.10 -16.30
CA HIS A 194 8.47 -11.68 -15.86
C HIS A 194 9.36 -12.84 -15.41
N GLY A 195 8.94 -14.09 -15.62
CA GLY A 195 9.78 -15.27 -15.43
C GLY A 195 9.91 -15.79 -14.00
N PHE A 196 9.05 -15.37 -13.07
CA PHE A 196 9.04 -15.91 -11.71
C PHE A 196 7.67 -16.40 -11.25
N SER A 197 7.66 -17.25 -10.23
CA SER A 197 6.44 -17.85 -9.70
C SER A 197 5.91 -17.05 -8.52
N ILE A 198 4.64 -16.62 -8.62
CA ILE A 198 3.94 -15.94 -7.52
C ILE A 198 3.88 -16.81 -6.25
N TRP A 199 3.76 -18.13 -6.40
CA TRP A 199 3.75 -19.07 -5.27
C TRP A 199 5.07 -19.08 -4.50
N LYS A 200 6.20 -19.10 -5.22
CA LYS A 200 7.54 -19.03 -4.61
C LYS A 200 7.72 -17.68 -3.92
N PHE A 201 7.23 -16.61 -4.54
CA PHE A 201 7.30 -15.26 -3.98
C PHE A 201 6.49 -15.15 -2.67
N ILE A 202 5.23 -15.58 -2.66
CA ILE A 202 4.39 -15.62 -1.45
C ILE A 202 5.06 -16.44 -0.34
N LYS A 203 5.64 -17.61 -0.67
CA LYS A 203 6.36 -18.44 0.30
C LYS A 203 7.59 -17.72 0.89
N TYR A 204 8.25 -16.89 0.10
CA TYR A 204 9.41 -16.11 0.53
C TYR A 204 9.03 -14.95 1.46
N ILE A 205 7.90 -14.28 1.19
CA ILE A 205 7.39 -13.15 2.00
C ILE A 205 6.34 -13.55 3.06
N LYS A 206 6.20 -14.84 3.35
CA LYS A 206 5.14 -15.38 4.24
C LYS A 206 5.13 -14.74 5.63
N GLU A 207 6.30 -14.39 6.15
CA GLU A 207 6.43 -13.84 7.50
C GLU A 207 5.94 -12.39 7.54
N GLU A 208 6.22 -11.62 6.51
CA GLU A 208 5.71 -10.26 6.34
C GLU A 208 4.19 -10.27 6.20
N LEU A 209 3.63 -11.20 5.43
CA LEU A 209 2.17 -11.36 5.30
C LEU A 209 1.51 -11.66 6.65
N LEU A 210 2.10 -12.53 7.47
CA LEU A 210 1.59 -12.85 8.80
C LEU A 210 1.69 -11.66 9.78
N ILE A 211 2.77 -10.89 9.69
CA ILE A 211 2.93 -9.69 10.52
C ILE A 211 1.90 -8.65 10.13
N VAL A 212 1.74 -8.35 8.83
CA VAL A 212 0.72 -7.39 8.36
C VAL A 212 -0.68 -7.85 8.74
N LEU A 213 -0.98 -9.15 8.65
CA LEU A 213 -2.27 -9.69 9.09
C LEU A 213 -2.49 -9.46 10.59
N GLY A 214 -1.46 -9.65 11.41
CA GLY A 214 -1.52 -9.38 12.84
C GLY A 214 -1.69 -7.89 13.12
N THR A 215 -0.78 -7.06 12.62
CA THR A 215 -0.68 -5.62 12.93
C THR A 215 -1.70 -4.76 12.20
N SER A 216 -2.34 -5.30 11.15
CA SER A 216 -3.21 -4.56 10.23
C SER A 216 -2.52 -3.34 9.59
N SER A 217 -1.19 -3.33 9.50
CA SER A 217 -0.41 -2.22 8.93
C SER A 217 0.70 -2.71 8.01
N SER A 218 0.63 -2.30 6.74
CA SER A 218 1.69 -2.55 5.75
C SER A 218 2.99 -1.82 6.07
N GLU A 219 2.95 -0.74 6.86
CA GLU A 219 4.14 0.03 7.27
C GLU A 219 5.08 -0.81 8.12
N SER A 220 4.50 -1.68 8.96
CA SER A 220 5.23 -2.50 9.93
C SER A 220 6.25 -3.45 9.30
N VAL A 221 6.07 -3.80 8.02
CA VAL A 221 6.96 -4.70 7.28
C VAL A 221 7.71 -4.01 6.15
N LEU A 222 7.44 -2.73 5.89
CA LEU A 222 8.07 -1.98 4.80
C LEU A 222 9.60 -2.09 4.86
N PRO A 223 10.25 -1.95 6.04
CA PRO A 223 11.69 -2.07 6.09
C PRO A 223 12.22 -3.44 5.69
N ARG A 224 11.51 -4.48 6.13
CA ARG A 224 11.85 -5.87 5.89
C ARG A 224 11.63 -6.29 4.45
N MET A 225 10.58 -5.76 3.82
CA MET A 225 10.33 -5.95 2.40
C MET A 225 11.48 -5.40 1.57
N MET A 226 11.99 -4.21 1.90
CA MET A 226 13.15 -3.64 1.19
C MET A 226 14.38 -4.53 1.31
N GLU A 227 14.73 -4.96 2.52
CA GLU A 227 15.87 -5.86 2.74
C GLU A 227 15.71 -7.21 2.00
N LYS A 228 14.53 -7.83 2.08
CA LYS A 228 14.23 -9.08 1.39
C LYS A 228 14.31 -8.96 -0.12
N MET A 229 13.85 -7.85 -0.69
CA MET A 229 13.94 -7.65 -2.14
C MET A 229 15.41 -7.45 -2.57
N GLU A 230 16.21 -6.72 -1.79
CA GLU A 230 17.66 -6.62 -2.05
C GLU A 230 18.34 -8.00 -1.97
N ASN A 231 18.01 -8.81 -0.97
CA ASN A 231 18.56 -10.16 -0.80
C ASN A 231 18.13 -11.13 -1.92
N LEU A 232 16.99 -10.89 -2.58
CA LEU A 232 16.58 -11.62 -3.79
C LEU A 232 17.36 -11.19 -5.05
N GLY A 233 18.20 -10.15 -4.96
CA GLY A 233 18.97 -9.62 -6.07
C GLY A 233 18.32 -8.44 -6.79
N ALA A 234 17.23 -7.86 -6.25
CA ALA A 234 16.68 -6.62 -6.78
C ALA A 234 17.67 -5.47 -6.55
N ASN A 235 17.85 -4.61 -7.56
CA ASN A 235 18.75 -3.47 -7.46
C ASN A 235 18.27 -2.51 -6.35
N LYS A 236 19.20 -2.04 -5.49
CA LYS A 236 18.93 -1.10 -4.39
C LYS A 236 18.13 0.13 -4.82
N THR A 237 18.37 0.67 -6.03
CA THR A 237 17.60 1.78 -6.58
C THR A 237 16.15 1.39 -6.84
N CYS A 238 15.93 0.23 -7.45
CA CYS A 238 14.58 -0.27 -7.71
C CYS A 238 13.83 -0.50 -6.40
N VAL A 239 14.47 -1.15 -5.43
CA VAL A 239 13.91 -1.38 -4.10
C VAL A 239 13.61 -0.06 -3.38
N GLY A 240 14.60 0.83 -3.31
CA GLY A 240 14.53 2.10 -2.62
C GLY A 240 13.46 3.02 -3.19
N LEU A 241 13.27 3.02 -4.51
CA LEU A 241 12.30 3.88 -5.16
C LEU A 241 10.92 3.23 -5.24
N VAL A 242 10.82 1.99 -5.73
CA VAL A 242 9.54 1.36 -6.08
C VAL A 242 8.76 0.92 -4.84
N ILE A 243 9.41 0.35 -3.82
CA ILE A 243 8.69 -0.17 -2.65
C ILE A 243 8.06 0.95 -1.80
N PRO A 244 8.79 2.03 -1.42
CA PRO A 244 8.20 3.13 -0.66
C PRO A 244 7.15 3.90 -1.46
N THR A 245 7.37 4.11 -2.76
CA THR A 245 6.37 4.75 -3.62
C THR A 245 5.12 3.87 -3.74
N GLY A 246 5.28 2.57 -3.94
CA GLY A 246 4.16 1.62 -4.02
C GLY A 246 3.36 1.51 -2.72
N TYR A 247 4.00 1.65 -1.56
CA TYR A 247 3.28 1.72 -0.28
C TYR A 247 2.23 2.86 -0.27
N SER A 248 2.57 4.02 -0.82
CA SER A 248 1.67 5.18 -0.83
C SER A 248 0.72 5.18 -2.03
N PHE A 249 1.17 4.74 -3.21
CA PHE A 249 0.43 4.92 -4.47
C PHE A 249 -0.18 3.64 -5.04
N ASN A 250 0.17 2.44 -4.54
CA ASN A 250 -0.32 1.16 -5.05
C ASN A 250 -1.10 0.38 -3.97
N LEU A 251 -2.23 0.94 -3.55
CA LEU A 251 -3.08 0.40 -2.50
C LEU A 251 -4.17 -0.55 -3.05
N ASP A 252 -3.78 -1.52 -3.89
CA ASP A 252 -4.69 -2.40 -4.63
C ASP A 252 -5.75 -3.08 -3.74
N GLY A 253 -5.35 -3.57 -2.56
CA GLY A 253 -6.28 -4.20 -1.62
C GLY A 253 -7.32 -3.22 -1.05
N THR A 254 -6.90 -1.98 -0.79
CA THR A 254 -7.81 -0.90 -0.36
C THR A 254 -8.74 -0.52 -1.50
N SER A 255 -8.23 -0.41 -2.72
CA SER A 255 -9.02 -0.12 -3.93
C SER A 255 -10.13 -1.17 -4.12
N ILE A 256 -9.78 -2.46 -4.06
CA ILE A 256 -10.76 -3.55 -4.11
C ILE A 256 -11.79 -3.39 -2.98
N TYR A 257 -11.33 -3.18 -1.75
CA TYR A 257 -12.22 -3.04 -0.58
C TYR A 257 -13.19 -1.88 -0.73
N LEU A 258 -12.72 -0.69 -1.07
CA LEU A 258 -13.54 0.53 -1.17
C LEU A 258 -14.61 0.39 -2.27
N THR A 259 -14.22 -0.11 -3.44
CA THR A 259 -15.17 -0.41 -4.52
C THR A 259 -16.24 -1.38 -4.07
N MET A 260 -15.83 -2.50 -3.46
CA MET A 260 -16.77 -3.53 -3.02
C MET A 260 -17.66 -3.04 -1.89
N ALA A 261 -17.13 -2.27 -0.94
CA ALA A 261 -17.87 -1.74 0.20
C ALA A 261 -18.94 -0.74 -0.27
N ALA A 262 -18.62 0.15 -1.20
CA ALA A 262 -19.58 1.12 -1.71
C ALA A 262 -20.77 0.43 -2.43
N VAL A 263 -20.47 -0.50 -3.34
CA VAL A 263 -21.51 -1.26 -4.05
C VAL A 263 -22.28 -2.18 -3.10
N PHE A 264 -21.61 -2.78 -2.11
CA PHE A 264 -22.27 -3.57 -1.06
C PHE A 264 -23.28 -2.75 -0.27
N ILE A 265 -22.94 -1.51 0.12
CA ILE A 265 -23.87 -0.63 0.82
C ILE A 265 -25.10 -0.35 -0.06
N ALA A 266 -24.89 0.00 -1.33
CA ALA A 266 -25.99 0.22 -2.27
C ALA A 266 -26.89 -1.02 -2.42
N GLN A 267 -26.30 -2.21 -2.54
CA GLN A 267 -27.04 -3.48 -2.57
C GLN A 267 -27.81 -3.73 -1.26
N ALA A 268 -27.19 -3.42 -0.11
CA ALA A 268 -27.77 -3.63 1.22
C ALA A 268 -29.02 -2.76 1.46
N THR A 269 -28.98 -1.52 0.96
CA THR A 269 -30.03 -0.51 1.12
C THR A 269 -31.05 -0.52 -0.02
N ASN A 270 -30.96 -1.45 -0.96
CA ASN A 270 -31.76 -1.47 -2.19
C ASN A 270 -31.66 -0.16 -3.00
N THR A 271 -30.52 0.52 -2.93
CA THR A 271 -30.27 1.73 -3.72
C THR A 271 -29.81 1.30 -5.12
N PRO A 272 -30.57 1.58 -6.18
CA PRO A 272 -30.16 1.23 -7.53
C PRO A 272 -28.95 2.07 -7.93
N MET A 273 -27.84 1.40 -8.28
CA MET A 273 -26.71 2.03 -8.95
C MET A 273 -26.72 1.65 -10.42
N THR A 274 -26.64 2.65 -11.29
CA THR A 274 -26.43 2.42 -12.72
C THR A 274 -24.95 2.11 -12.98
N LEU A 275 -24.65 1.42 -14.08
CA LEU A 275 -23.28 1.15 -14.48
C LEU A 275 -22.46 2.45 -14.61
N THR A 276 -23.08 3.55 -15.04
CA THR A 276 -22.44 4.86 -15.09
C THR A 276 -22.05 5.35 -13.70
N GLN A 277 -22.90 5.20 -12.68
CA GLN A 277 -22.58 5.58 -11.30
C GLN A 277 -21.47 4.71 -10.72
N GLU A 278 -21.46 3.41 -11.02
CA GLU A 278 -20.41 2.49 -10.60
C GLU A 278 -19.05 2.83 -11.24
N ILE A 279 -19.02 3.14 -12.54
CA ILE A 279 -17.80 3.56 -13.22
C ILE A 279 -17.32 4.92 -12.70
N THR A 280 -18.22 5.88 -12.50
CA THR A 280 -17.87 7.17 -11.90
C THR A 280 -17.29 6.99 -10.50
N LEU A 281 -17.77 6.02 -9.72
CA LEU A 281 -17.22 5.69 -8.41
C LEU A 281 -15.78 5.16 -8.50
N LEU A 282 -15.38 4.50 -9.58
CA LEU A 282 -13.99 4.07 -9.76
C LEU A 282 -13.07 5.23 -10.16
N ALA A 283 -13.61 6.31 -10.71
CA ALA A 283 -12.84 7.45 -11.22
C ALA A 283 -12.52 8.52 -10.17
N VAL A 284 -13.11 8.41 -8.97
CA VAL A 284 -13.02 9.37 -7.86
C VAL A 284 -12.35 8.71 -6.67
#